data_AF-A0A9E0IT53-F1
#
_entry.id   AF-A0A9E0IT53-F1
#
_cell.length_a   1.000
_cell.length_b   1.000
_cell.length_c   1.000
_cell.angle_alpha   90.00
_cell.angle_beta   90.00
_cell.angle_gamma   90.00
#
_symmetry.space_group_name_H-M   'P 1'
#
loop_
_entity.id
_entity.type
_entity.pdbx_description
1 polymer ?
#
loop_
_entity_poly.entity_id
_entity_poly.type
_entity_poly.pdbx_seq_one_letter_code
_entity_poly.pdbx_strand_id
1 'polypeptide(L)'
;MSAEVDAFLAEAAALAAWIEQTYPDGRPDGGEWECGYDGWPGLYAAWRRLVATCPLPAWSPALRAAALEVLARDNECQQIARATPRADVVALSIVARAGGEHDARWQLAIELADPAIAAAAAEPELVILADDPDEYVRRRAVQSLARRHAATAESLAVREWRAAAPDLPWTRMNALWCLHHLGSAALPTLLAEADASPDPLLRDYAARVRAGTAT
;
A
#
# COMPACT_ATOMS: atom_id res chain seq x y z
N MET A 1 21.35 0.92 -20.30
CA MET A 1 21.15 0.30 -18.97
C MET A 1 21.91 1.06 -17.88
N SER A 2 23.26 1.13 -17.88
CA SER A 2 24.02 1.88 -16.85
C SER A 2 23.54 3.33 -16.69
N ALA A 3 23.42 4.08 -17.80
CA ALA A 3 23.04 5.50 -17.74
C ALA A 3 21.68 5.77 -17.07
N GLU A 4 20.67 4.92 -17.27
CA GLU A 4 19.35 5.11 -16.63
C GLU A 4 19.37 4.69 -15.16
N VAL A 5 20.15 3.68 -14.82
CA VAL A 5 20.41 3.30 -13.42
C VAL A 5 21.13 4.44 -12.69
N ASP A 6 22.19 4.98 -13.29
CA ASP A 6 22.99 6.07 -12.73
C ASP A 6 22.14 7.35 -12.58
N ALA A 7 21.29 7.66 -13.58
CA ALA A 7 20.36 8.78 -13.51
C ALA A 7 19.33 8.63 -12.38
N PHE A 8 18.73 7.44 -12.24
CA PHE A 8 17.79 7.19 -11.15
C PHE A 8 18.46 7.28 -9.77
N LEU A 9 19.65 6.69 -9.63
CA LEU A 9 20.40 6.75 -8.38
C LEU A 9 20.81 8.18 -8.01
N ALA A 10 21.12 9.02 -9.00
CA ALA A 10 21.40 10.45 -8.76
C ALA A 10 20.16 11.19 -8.24
N GLU A 11 18.98 10.97 -8.82
CA GLU A 11 17.71 11.56 -8.34
C GLU A 11 17.34 11.05 -6.93
N ALA A 12 17.51 9.75 -6.68
CA ALA A 12 17.27 9.17 -5.36
C ALA A 12 18.22 9.73 -4.30
N ALA A 13 19.51 9.90 -4.64
CA ALA A 13 20.49 10.52 -3.74
C ALA A 13 20.19 12.00 -3.48
N ALA A 14 19.68 12.73 -4.47
CA ALA A 14 19.25 14.12 -4.29
C ALA A 14 18.05 14.22 -3.33
N LEU A 15 17.08 13.30 -3.44
CA LEU A 15 15.97 13.20 -2.49
C LEU A 15 16.49 12.90 -1.08
N ALA A 16 17.35 11.90 -0.92
CA ALA A 16 17.92 11.54 0.37
C ALA A 16 18.67 12.71 1.02
N ALA A 17 19.52 13.41 0.25
CA ALA A 17 20.25 14.59 0.74
C ALA A 17 19.31 15.73 1.15
N TRP A 18 18.24 15.96 0.38
CA TRP A 18 17.22 16.96 0.73
C TRP A 18 16.48 16.59 2.02
N ILE A 19 16.14 15.31 2.21
CA ILE A 19 15.50 14.81 3.44
C ILE A 19 16.42 15.05 4.64
N GLU A 20 17.69 14.65 4.55
CA GLU A 20 18.66 14.84 5.64
C GLU A 20 18.85 16.32 6.00
N GLN A 21 18.83 17.20 5.00
CA GLN A 21 18.97 18.64 5.21
C GLN A 21 17.72 19.28 5.81
N THR A 22 16.54 18.86 5.34
CA THR A 22 15.26 19.49 5.69
C THR A 22 14.72 18.96 7.01
N TYR A 23 14.95 17.68 7.28
CA TYR A 23 14.45 16.97 8.44
C TYR A 23 15.57 16.21 9.16
N PRO A 24 16.53 16.93 9.78
CA PRO A 24 17.68 16.32 10.44
C PRO A 24 17.30 15.41 11.62
N ASP A 25 16.12 15.62 12.19
CA ASP A 25 15.59 14.86 13.33
C ASP A 25 14.69 13.67 12.90
N GLY A 26 14.56 13.42 11.58
CA GLY A 26 13.83 12.28 11.03
C GLY A 26 12.53 12.64 10.32
N ARG A 27 11.58 11.68 10.25
CA ARG A 27 10.34 11.82 9.46
C ARG A 27 9.51 13.03 9.92
N PRO A 28 9.07 13.92 9.01
CA PRO A 28 8.15 15.00 9.38
C PRO A 28 6.83 14.43 9.87
N ASP A 29 6.19 15.14 10.80
CA ASP A 29 4.82 14.81 11.24
C ASP A 29 3.91 14.73 9.99
N GLY A 30 3.36 13.54 9.72
CA GLY A 30 2.52 13.27 8.56
C GLY A 30 3.23 12.60 7.37
N GLY A 31 4.54 12.77 7.20
CA GLY A 31 5.29 12.16 6.09
C GLY A 31 4.92 12.73 4.71
N GLU A 32 4.61 14.02 4.63
CA GLU A 32 4.22 14.72 3.39
C GLU A 32 5.46 15.15 2.57
N TRP A 33 6.25 14.19 2.09
CA TRP A 33 7.52 14.49 1.39
C TRP A 33 7.28 15.21 0.05
N GLU A 34 6.15 14.92 -0.60
CA GLU A 34 5.73 15.45 -1.89
C GLU A 34 5.43 16.95 -1.88
N CYS A 35 5.11 17.51 -0.71
CA CYS A 35 4.82 18.93 -0.56
C CYS A 35 6.09 19.81 -0.55
N GLY A 36 7.26 19.24 -0.23
CA GLY A 36 8.49 20.01 0.02
C GLY A 36 9.62 19.83 -0.99
N TYR A 37 9.64 18.73 -1.76
CA TYR A 37 10.76 18.41 -2.64
C TYR A 37 10.48 18.74 -4.12
N ASP A 38 11.08 19.81 -4.63
CA ASP A 38 10.89 20.23 -6.02
C ASP A 38 11.45 19.25 -7.07
N GLY A 39 12.26 18.26 -6.66
CA GLY A 39 12.89 17.29 -7.56
C GLY A 39 11.98 16.13 -8.02
N TRP A 40 10.75 16.03 -7.52
CA TRP A 40 9.83 14.94 -7.88
C TRP A 40 9.61 14.74 -9.39
N PRO A 41 9.43 15.78 -10.22
CA PRO A 41 9.26 15.57 -11.67
C PRO A 41 10.45 14.88 -12.35
N GLY A 42 11.67 15.20 -11.93
CA GLY A 42 12.90 14.56 -12.42
C GLY A 42 12.97 13.10 -12.02
N LEU A 43 12.70 12.84 -10.75
CA LEU A 43 12.66 11.51 -10.16
C LEU A 43 11.58 10.61 -10.80
N TYR A 44 10.37 11.11 -11.04
CA TYR A 44 9.32 10.38 -11.77
C TYR A 44 9.73 10.06 -13.20
N ALA A 45 10.41 10.97 -13.88
CA ALA A 45 10.92 10.73 -15.23
C ALA A 45 12.03 9.68 -15.24
N ALA A 46 12.95 9.72 -14.26
CA ALA A 46 14.01 8.73 -14.10
C ALA A 46 13.43 7.34 -13.78
N TRP A 47 12.45 7.25 -12.89
CA TRP A 47 11.73 6.00 -12.58
C TRP A 47 11.15 5.36 -13.85
N ARG A 48 10.38 6.13 -14.63
CA ARG A 48 9.76 5.62 -15.87
C ARG A 48 10.80 5.09 -16.87
N ARG A 49 11.95 5.76 -17.01
CA ARG A 49 13.02 5.27 -17.88
C ARG A 49 13.71 4.03 -17.30
N LEU A 50 13.94 3.99 -15.99
CA LEU A 50 14.52 2.84 -15.32
C LEU A 50 13.69 1.58 -15.55
N VAL A 51 12.40 1.60 -15.19
CA VAL A 51 11.53 0.42 -15.29
C VAL A 51 11.27 0.01 -16.75
N ALA A 52 11.34 0.95 -17.70
CA ALA A 52 11.21 0.65 -19.13
C ALA A 52 12.47 -0.01 -19.74
N THR A 53 13.64 0.16 -19.14
CA THR A 53 14.93 -0.22 -19.75
C THR A 53 15.77 -1.19 -18.93
N CYS A 54 15.44 -1.38 -17.65
CA CYS A 54 16.17 -2.22 -16.71
C CYS A 54 15.16 -3.11 -15.95
N PRO A 55 15.02 -4.40 -16.33
CA PRO A 55 14.08 -5.28 -15.67
C PRO A 55 14.51 -5.57 -14.22
N LEU A 56 13.54 -5.73 -13.32
CA LEU A 56 13.78 -5.88 -11.88
C LEU A 56 14.82 -6.97 -11.49
N PRO A 57 14.90 -8.15 -12.16
CA PRO A 57 15.92 -9.14 -11.84
C PRO A 57 17.35 -8.64 -12.03
N ALA A 58 17.58 -7.67 -12.92
CA ALA A 58 18.88 -7.07 -13.17
C ALA A 58 19.27 -6.00 -12.14
N TRP A 59 18.36 -5.61 -11.25
CA TRP A 59 18.64 -4.55 -10.27
C TRP A 59 19.61 -5.05 -9.20
N SER A 60 20.67 -4.26 -8.98
CA SER A 60 21.59 -4.48 -7.87
C SER A 60 20.89 -4.26 -6.52
N PRO A 61 21.45 -4.77 -5.40
CA PRO A 61 20.92 -4.51 -4.07
C PRO A 61 20.79 -3.01 -3.76
N ALA A 62 21.78 -2.20 -4.17
CA ALA A 62 21.75 -0.75 -3.98
C ALA A 62 20.61 -0.08 -4.76
N LEU A 63 20.39 -0.50 -6.02
CA LEU A 63 19.29 0.02 -6.82
C LEU A 63 17.93 -0.36 -6.24
N ARG A 64 17.77 -1.60 -5.74
CA ARG A 64 16.54 -2.04 -5.05
C ARG A 64 16.28 -1.22 -3.79
N ALA A 65 17.31 -0.98 -2.97
CA ALA A 65 17.17 -0.18 -1.76
C ALA A 65 16.72 1.26 -2.09
N ALA A 66 17.41 1.92 -3.02
CA ALA A 66 17.06 3.27 -3.47
C ALA A 66 15.64 3.32 -4.06
N ALA A 67 15.27 2.34 -4.88
CA ALA A 67 13.92 2.24 -5.44
C ALA A 67 12.83 2.12 -4.38
N LEU A 68 13.04 1.28 -3.36
CA LEU A 68 12.09 1.12 -2.26
C LEU A 68 12.00 2.36 -1.36
N GLU A 69 13.12 3.04 -1.12
CA GLU A 69 13.14 4.29 -0.36
C GLU A 69 12.37 5.39 -1.08
N VAL A 70 12.62 5.57 -2.38
CA VAL A 70 11.87 6.52 -3.22
C VAL A 70 10.39 6.18 -3.25
N LEU A 71 10.02 4.91 -3.41
CA LEU A 71 8.62 4.47 -3.39
C LEU A 71 7.98 4.79 -2.03
N ALA A 72 8.68 4.55 -0.92
CA ALA A 72 8.19 4.87 0.42
C ALA A 72 7.99 6.37 0.68
N ARG A 73 8.71 7.25 -0.05
CA ARG A 73 8.57 8.72 0.05
C ARG A 73 7.50 9.29 -0.87
N ASP A 74 7.10 8.54 -1.89
CA ASP A 74 6.00 8.92 -2.79
C ASP A 74 4.65 8.36 -2.27
N ASN A 75 4.49 8.34 -0.94
CA ASN A 75 3.38 7.67 -0.25
C ASN A 75 2.05 8.41 -0.33
N GLU A 76 2.04 9.71 -0.57
CA GLU A 76 0.78 10.46 -0.74
C GLU A 76 0.28 10.37 -2.17
N CYS A 77 1.18 10.61 -3.12
CA CYS A 77 0.82 10.71 -4.54
C CYS A 77 0.79 9.34 -5.25
N GLN A 78 1.65 8.41 -4.82
CA GLN A 78 1.76 7.03 -5.34
C GLN A 78 2.06 6.97 -6.85
N GLN A 79 2.68 8.00 -7.42
CA GLN A 79 3.02 8.04 -8.85
C GLN A 79 4.03 6.95 -9.24
N ILE A 80 5.02 6.65 -8.39
CA ILE A 80 6.04 5.61 -8.55
C ILE A 80 5.38 4.23 -8.58
N ALA A 81 4.56 3.92 -7.58
CA ALA A 81 3.81 2.67 -7.52
C ALA A 81 2.91 2.52 -8.77
N ARG A 82 2.11 3.55 -9.09
CA ARG A 82 1.23 3.58 -10.27
C ARG A 82 1.96 3.54 -11.61
N ALA A 83 3.19 4.04 -11.68
CA ALA A 83 4.01 3.99 -12.90
C ALA A 83 4.80 2.68 -13.05
N THR A 84 4.80 1.81 -12.03
CA THR A 84 5.48 0.51 -12.08
C THR A 84 4.79 -0.40 -13.09
N PRO A 85 5.53 -1.04 -14.03
CA PRO A 85 4.94 -1.99 -14.96
C PRO A 85 4.22 -3.10 -14.20
N ARG A 86 2.98 -3.43 -14.62
CA ARG A 86 2.15 -4.44 -13.93
C ARG A 86 2.86 -5.79 -13.78
N ALA A 87 3.69 -6.15 -14.77
CA ALA A 87 4.49 -7.38 -14.76
C ALA A 87 5.53 -7.41 -13.62
N ASP A 88 5.95 -6.25 -13.10
CA ASP A 88 6.98 -6.14 -12.06
C ASP A 88 6.39 -5.94 -10.65
N VAL A 89 5.11 -5.55 -10.51
CA VAL A 89 4.50 -5.22 -9.21
C VAL A 89 4.61 -6.37 -8.20
N VAL A 90 4.32 -7.61 -8.62
CA VAL A 90 4.43 -8.79 -7.73
C VAL A 90 5.86 -8.98 -7.26
N ALA A 91 6.82 -8.92 -8.18
CA ALA A 91 8.22 -9.13 -7.85
C ALA A 91 8.77 -7.99 -6.97
N LEU A 92 8.36 -6.75 -7.22
CA LEU A 92 8.71 -5.60 -6.40
C LEU A 92 8.09 -5.69 -4.99
N SER A 93 6.85 -6.18 -4.87
CA SER A 93 6.22 -6.47 -3.56
C SER A 93 7.03 -7.47 -2.75
N ILE A 94 7.48 -8.56 -3.37
CA ILE A 94 8.32 -9.57 -2.70
C ILE A 94 9.62 -8.94 -2.19
N VAL A 95 10.25 -8.06 -3.00
CA VAL A 95 11.46 -7.34 -2.60
C VAL A 95 11.16 -6.37 -1.44
N ALA A 96 10.06 -5.62 -1.51
CA ALA A 96 9.63 -4.69 -0.45
C ALA A 96 9.32 -5.41 0.87
N ARG A 97 8.72 -6.61 0.83
CA ARG A 97 8.48 -7.41 2.02
C ARG A 97 9.75 -7.87 2.72
N ALA A 98 10.83 -8.09 1.97
CA ALA A 98 12.11 -8.54 2.53
C ALA A 98 12.91 -7.45 3.25
N GLY A 99 12.63 -6.16 2.98
CA GLY A 99 13.42 -5.08 3.59
C GLY A 99 13.00 -3.64 3.27
N GLY A 100 11.86 -3.42 2.61
CA GLY A 100 11.30 -2.10 2.38
C GLY A 100 10.50 -1.61 3.58
N GLU A 101 10.27 -0.30 3.65
CA GLU A 101 9.44 0.34 4.67
C GLU A 101 7.95 0.04 4.49
N HIS A 102 7.15 0.22 5.55
CA HIS A 102 5.70 -0.01 5.50
C HIS A 102 5.04 0.84 4.40
N ASP A 103 5.55 2.05 4.17
CA ASP A 103 5.05 2.94 3.12
C ASP A 103 5.18 2.37 1.72
N ALA A 104 6.27 1.65 1.44
CA ALA A 104 6.41 0.97 0.17
C ALA A 104 5.48 -0.24 0.06
N ARG A 105 5.34 -1.00 1.16
CA ARG A 105 4.56 -2.25 1.17
C ARG A 105 3.07 -2.00 0.99
N TRP A 106 2.47 -1.01 1.66
CA TRP A 106 1.04 -0.76 1.52
C TRP A 106 0.68 -0.24 0.12
N GLN A 107 1.56 0.56 -0.50
CA GLN A 107 1.36 1.04 -1.86
C GLN A 107 1.35 -0.11 -2.87
N LEU A 108 2.33 -1.02 -2.75
CA LEU A 108 2.38 -2.22 -3.60
C LEU A 108 1.20 -3.15 -3.35
N ALA A 109 0.73 -3.26 -2.10
CA ALA A 109 -0.51 -3.98 -1.78
C ALA A 109 -1.72 -3.42 -2.53
N ILE A 110 -1.82 -2.11 -2.71
CA ILE A 110 -2.89 -1.48 -3.52
C ILE A 110 -2.75 -1.85 -4.99
N GLU A 111 -1.56 -1.71 -5.57
CA GLU A 111 -1.33 -2.00 -7.00
C GLU A 111 -1.58 -3.48 -7.35
N LEU A 112 -1.37 -4.40 -6.41
CA LEU A 112 -1.71 -5.83 -6.58
C LEU A 112 -3.22 -6.09 -6.81
N ALA A 113 -4.11 -5.13 -6.54
CA ALA A 113 -5.54 -5.24 -6.88
C ALA A 113 -5.82 -5.12 -8.39
N ASP A 114 -4.85 -4.66 -9.20
CA ASP A 114 -5.04 -4.40 -10.63
C ASP A 114 -5.42 -5.70 -11.39
N PRO A 115 -6.53 -5.71 -12.16
CA PRO A 115 -6.98 -6.89 -12.90
C PRO A 115 -6.01 -7.31 -14.02
N ALA A 116 -5.11 -6.43 -14.47
CA ALA A 116 -4.05 -6.78 -15.42
C ALA A 116 -2.97 -7.69 -14.80
N ILE A 117 -2.90 -7.78 -13.47
CA ILE A 117 -2.04 -8.72 -12.75
C ILE A 117 -2.82 -10.01 -12.52
N ALA A 118 -2.25 -11.14 -12.96
CA ALA A 118 -2.89 -12.44 -12.82
C ALA A 118 -3.19 -12.77 -11.35
N ALA A 119 -4.43 -13.20 -11.06
CA ALA A 119 -4.88 -13.57 -9.71
C ALA A 119 -3.96 -14.61 -9.05
N ALA A 120 -3.55 -15.63 -9.82
CA ALA A 120 -2.65 -16.68 -9.35
C ALA A 120 -1.27 -16.17 -8.88
N ALA A 121 -0.86 -14.98 -9.30
CA ALA A 121 0.38 -14.34 -8.84
C ALA A 121 0.14 -13.30 -7.73
N ALA A 122 -0.93 -12.50 -7.84
CA ALA A 122 -1.21 -11.42 -6.91
C ALA A 122 -1.78 -11.88 -5.57
N GLU A 123 -2.75 -12.80 -5.58
CA GLU A 123 -3.48 -13.20 -4.37
C GLU A 123 -2.59 -13.87 -3.31
N PRO A 124 -1.64 -14.78 -3.65
CA PRO A 124 -0.74 -15.35 -2.66
C PRO A 124 0.12 -14.29 -1.96
N GLU A 125 0.64 -13.31 -2.70
CA GLU A 125 1.44 -12.23 -2.11
C GLU A 125 0.57 -11.32 -1.24
N LEU A 126 -0.65 -10.99 -1.67
CA LEU A 126 -1.61 -10.23 -0.86
C LEU A 126 -2.00 -10.96 0.44
N VAL A 127 -2.17 -12.29 0.40
CA VAL A 127 -2.44 -13.08 1.60
C VAL A 127 -1.27 -13.00 2.59
N ILE A 128 -0.03 -13.01 2.11
CA ILE A 128 1.15 -12.82 2.96
C ILE A 128 1.15 -11.41 3.57
N LEU A 129 0.86 -10.37 2.77
CA LEU A 129 0.78 -8.99 3.26
C LEU A 129 -0.39 -8.75 4.23
N ALA A 130 -1.44 -9.57 4.19
CA ALA A 130 -2.51 -9.53 5.18
C ALA A 130 -2.07 -9.98 6.59
N ASP A 131 -0.85 -10.53 6.72
CA ASP A 131 -0.18 -10.86 7.98
C ASP A 131 1.03 -9.94 8.27
N ASP A 132 1.21 -8.82 7.55
CA ASP A 132 2.30 -7.87 7.76
C ASP A 132 2.29 -7.33 9.22
N PRO A 133 3.46 -7.07 9.85
CA PRO A 133 3.50 -6.46 11.18
C PRO A 133 2.79 -5.09 11.25
N ASP A 134 2.81 -4.34 10.15
CA ASP A 134 2.17 -3.03 10.07
C ASP A 134 0.66 -3.14 9.79
N GLU A 135 -0.15 -2.50 10.63
CA GLU A 135 -1.62 -2.56 10.52
C GLU A 135 -2.15 -1.98 9.23
N TYR A 136 -1.54 -0.90 8.74
CA TYR A 136 -1.99 -0.23 7.55
C TYR A 136 -1.69 -1.06 6.29
N VAL A 137 -0.54 -1.75 6.26
CA VAL A 137 -0.22 -2.72 5.20
C VAL A 137 -1.25 -3.86 5.18
N ARG A 138 -1.58 -4.45 6.34
CA ARG A 138 -2.60 -5.51 6.42
C ARG A 138 -3.94 -5.07 5.85
N ARG A 139 -4.43 -3.90 6.29
CA ARG A 139 -5.69 -3.32 5.80
C ARG A 139 -5.71 -3.19 4.28
N ARG A 140 -4.64 -2.63 3.70
CA ARG A 140 -4.54 -2.44 2.23
C ARG A 140 -4.51 -3.77 1.50
N ALA A 141 -3.82 -4.78 2.04
CA ALA A 141 -3.80 -6.10 1.45
C ALA A 141 -5.19 -6.78 1.45
N VAL A 142 -5.91 -6.74 2.58
CA VAL A 142 -7.28 -7.28 2.68
C VAL A 142 -8.24 -6.53 1.78
N GLN A 143 -8.12 -5.19 1.70
CA GLN A 143 -8.90 -4.37 0.78
C GLN A 143 -8.67 -4.77 -0.69
N SER A 144 -7.41 -5.01 -1.08
CA SER A 144 -7.06 -5.47 -2.43
C SER A 144 -7.59 -6.87 -2.72
N LEU A 145 -7.52 -7.80 -1.77
CA LEU A 145 -8.14 -9.13 -1.92
C LEU A 145 -9.65 -9.03 -2.12
N ALA A 146 -10.32 -8.14 -1.39
CA ALA A 146 -11.75 -7.90 -1.55
C ALA A 146 -12.09 -7.35 -2.95
N ARG A 147 -11.33 -6.37 -3.47
CA ARG A 147 -11.49 -5.82 -4.83
C ARG A 147 -11.33 -6.87 -5.92
N ARG A 148 -10.52 -7.89 -5.67
CA ARG A 148 -10.30 -9.02 -6.59
C ARG A 148 -11.35 -10.12 -6.44
N HIS A 149 -12.26 -10.01 -5.46
CA HIS A 149 -13.17 -11.08 -5.06
C HIS A 149 -12.44 -12.40 -4.74
N ALA A 150 -11.26 -12.31 -4.13
CA ALA A 150 -10.46 -13.47 -3.75
C ALA A 150 -11.22 -14.31 -2.71
N ALA A 151 -11.15 -15.64 -2.82
CA ALA A 151 -11.88 -16.55 -1.94
C ALA A 151 -11.51 -16.41 -0.46
N THR A 152 -10.30 -15.92 -0.16
CA THR A 152 -9.79 -15.67 1.19
C THR A 152 -10.21 -14.32 1.77
N ALA A 153 -10.74 -13.40 0.95
CA ALA A 153 -10.97 -12.01 1.35
C ALA A 153 -11.97 -11.90 2.52
N GLU A 154 -13.07 -12.68 2.48
CA GLU A 154 -14.08 -12.65 3.53
C GLU A 154 -13.51 -13.09 4.89
N SER A 155 -12.82 -14.23 4.93
CA SER A 155 -12.29 -14.76 6.19
C SER A 155 -11.21 -13.85 6.78
N LEU A 156 -10.39 -13.22 5.94
CA LEU A 156 -9.40 -12.23 6.36
C LEU A 156 -10.04 -10.95 6.88
N ALA A 157 -11.09 -10.43 6.24
CA ALA A 157 -11.82 -9.26 6.74
C ALA A 157 -12.50 -9.54 8.10
N VAL A 158 -13.11 -10.71 8.27
CA VAL A 158 -13.65 -11.13 9.57
C VAL A 158 -12.54 -11.25 10.61
N ARG A 159 -11.39 -11.81 10.25
CA ARG A 159 -10.23 -11.89 11.14
C ARG A 159 -9.73 -10.51 11.57
N GLU A 160 -9.61 -9.55 10.65
CA GLU A 160 -9.25 -8.16 10.95
C GLU A 160 -10.23 -7.52 11.93
N TRP A 161 -11.54 -7.68 11.71
CA TRP A 161 -12.56 -7.17 12.63
C TRP A 161 -12.37 -7.65 14.06
N ARG A 162 -12.08 -8.95 14.23
CA ARG A 162 -11.91 -9.61 15.53
C ARG A 162 -10.59 -9.24 16.21
N ALA A 163 -9.53 -9.07 15.42
CA ALA A 163 -8.20 -8.72 15.91
C ALA A 163 -7.99 -7.21 16.14
N ALA A 164 -8.90 -6.37 15.64
CA ALA A 164 -8.80 -4.92 15.73
C ALA A 164 -8.68 -4.44 17.18
N ALA A 165 -7.68 -3.60 17.43
CA ALA A 165 -7.51 -2.94 18.71
C ALA A 165 -8.71 -2.01 19.01
N PRO A 166 -9.19 -1.91 20.26
CA PRO A 166 -10.36 -1.12 20.60
C PRO A 166 -10.27 0.37 20.23
N ASP A 167 -9.07 0.92 20.18
CA ASP A 167 -8.72 2.31 19.91
C ASP A 167 -8.42 2.60 18.43
N LEU A 168 -8.45 1.58 17.57
CA LEU A 168 -8.21 1.70 16.12
C LEU A 168 -9.50 1.35 15.35
N PRO A 169 -10.48 2.27 15.27
CA PRO A 169 -11.74 2.01 14.55
C PRO A 169 -11.51 1.73 13.06
N TRP A 170 -10.41 2.23 12.49
CA TRP A 170 -10.05 2.09 11.09
C TRP A 170 -9.97 0.63 10.65
N THR A 171 -9.41 -0.28 11.44
CA THR A 171 -9.33 -1.71 11.10
C THR A 171 -10.73 -2.31 10.95
N ARG A 172 -11.64 -1.99 11.87
CA ARG A 172 -13.03 -2.46 11.82
C ARG A 172 -13.80 -1.84 10.66
N MET A 173 -13.59 -0.55 10.39
CA MET A 173 -14.18 0.12 9.23
C MET A 173 -13.72 -0.54 7.91
N ASN A 174 -12.43 -0.89 7.79
CA ASN A 174 -11.90 -1.61 6.62
C ASN A 174 -12.58 -2.97 6.43
N ALA A 175 -12.73 -3.74 7.51
CA ALA A 175 -13.42 -5.02 7.47
C ALA A 175 -14.86 -4.88 6.98
N LEU A 176 -15.61 -3.89 7.49
CA LEU A 176 -16.98 -3.63 7.02
C LEU A 176 -17.02 -3.25 5.54
N TRP A 177 -16.09 -2.43 5.06
CA TRP A 177 -15.97 -2.08 3.65
C TRP A 177 -15.75 -3.33 2.79
N CYS A 178 -14.80 -4.19 3.19
CA CYS A 178 -14.49 -5.42 2.46
C CYS A 178 -15.69 -6.36 2.40
N LEU A 179 -16.35 -6.59 3.53
CA LEU A 179 -17.51 -7.49 3.62
C LEU A 179 -18.73 -6.95 2.85
N HIS A 180 -18.92 -5.64 2.82
CA HIS A 180 -19.92 -4.99 1.98
C HIS A 180 -19.61 -5.18 0.49
N HIS A 181 -18.37 -4.92 0.09
CA HIS A 181 -17.93 -5.07 -1.29
C HIS A 181 -18.09 -6.52 -1.81
N LEU A 182 -17.87 -7.51 -0.93
CA LEU A 182 -18.01 -8.93 -1.23
C LEU A 182 -19.46 -9.43 -1.19
N GLY A 183 -20.42 -8.65 -0.69
CA GLY A 183 -21.78 -9.12 -0.43
C GLY A 183 -21.84 -10.23 0.64
N SER A 184 -20.95 -10.16 1.64
CA SER A 184 -20.75 -11.22 2.62
C SER A 184 -21.96 -11.42 3.54
N ALA A 185 -22.30 -12.68 3.81
CA ALA A 185 -23.32 -13.06 4.78
C ALA A 185 -22.93 -12.72 6.24
N ALA A 186 -21.65 -12.47 6.52
CA ALA A 186 -21.19 -12.05 7.85
C ALA A 186 -21.49 -10.57 8.16
N LEU A 187 -21.70 -9.75 7.11
CA LEU A 187 -21.83 -8.30 7.25
C LEU A 187 -22.94 -7.85 8.21
N PRO A 188 -24.19 -8.40 8.17
CA PRO A 188 -25.25 -7.95 9.06
C PRO A 188 -24.90 -8.09 10.55
N THR A 189 -24.23 -9.18 10.92
CA THR A 189 -23.78 -9.43 12.29
C THR A 189 -22.74 -8.40 12.72
N LEU A 190 -21.72 -8.15 11.89
CA LEU A 190 -20.66 -7.20 12.27
C LEU A 190 -21.15 -5.74 12.27
N LEU A 191 -22.11 -5.39 11.43
CA LEU A 191 -22.78 -4.08 11.50
C LEU A 191 -23.56 -3.90 12.81
N ALA A 192 -24.23 -4.94 13.31
CA ALA A 192 -24.91 -4.87 14.60
C ALA A 192 -23.92 -4.73 15.77
N GLU A 193 -22.77 -5.40 15.70
CA GLU A 193 -21.68 -5.19 16.65
C GLU A 193 -21.11 -3.76 16.57
N ALA A 194 -20.99 -3.20 15.35
CA ALA A 194 -20.56 -1.82 15.13
C ALA A 194 -21.48 -0.81 15.82
N ASP A 195 -22.81 -1.00 15.71
CA ASP A 195 -23.80 -0.13 16.34
C ASP A 195 -23.72 -0.12 17.87
N ALA A 196 -23.34 -1.26 18.45
CA ALA A 196 -23.15 -1.41 19.89
C ALA A 196 -21.79 -0.89 20.38
N SER A 197 -20.87 -0.54 19.47
CA SER A 197 -19.57 0.03 19.81
C SER A 197 -19.74 1.37 20.53
N PRO A 198 -18.91 1.69 21.54
CA PRO A 198 -18.86 3.03 22.12
C PRO A 198 -18.28 4.08 21.16
N ASP A 199 -17.56 3.66 20.12
CA ASP A 199 -16.92 4.55 19.15
C ASP A 199 -17.94 5.16 18.16
N PRO A 200 -18.14 6.50 18.16
CA PRO A 200 -19.06 7.16 17.22
C PRO A 200 -18.62 7.05 15.76
N LEU A 201 -17.33 7.08 15.46
CA LEU A 201 -16.83 6.98 14.08
C LEU A 201 -17.18 5.63 13.47
N LEU A 202 -17.05 4.56 14.26
CA LEU A 202 -17.41 3.22 13.81
C LEU A 202 -18.92 3.09 13.55
N ARG A 203 -19.76 3.66 14.43
CA ARG A 203 -21.22 3.67 14.25
C ARG A 203 -21.63 4.45 12.99
N ASP A 204 -21.06 5.64 12.81
CA ASP A 204 -21.35 6.48 11.64
C ASP A 204 -20.90 5.81 10.33
N TYR A 205 -19.76 5.13 10.35
CA TYR A 205 -19.30 4.36 9.20
C TYR A 205 -20.22 3.17 8.90
N ALA A 206 -20.66 2.43 9.92
CA ALA A 206 -21.62 1.34 9.74
C ALA A 206 -22.93 1.82 9.11
N ALA A 207 -23.42 3.01 9.51
CA ALA A 207 -24.58 3.63 8.87
C ALA A 207 -24.34 3.94 7.38
N ARG A 208 -23.16 4.48 7.03
CA ARG A 208 -22.77 4.74 5.63
C ARG A 208 -22.65 3.45 4.80
N VAL A 209 -22.14 2.36 5.40
CA VAL A 209 -22.06 1.05 4.73
C VAL A 209 -23.47 0.56 4.36
N ARG A 210 -24.44 0.67 5.27
CA ARG A 210 -25.85 0.31 4.98
C ARG A 210 -26.46 1.18 3.88
N ALA A 211 -26.12 2.46 3.86
CA ALA A 211 -26.60 3.40 2.85
C ALA A 211 -25.90 3.25 1.49
N GLY A 212 -24.84 2.44 1.38
CA GLY A 212 -24.04 2.32 0.18
C GLY A 212 -23.20 3.57 -0.13
N THR A 213 -22.92 4.40 0.89
CA THR A 213 -22.16 5.67 0.77
C THR A 213 -20.81 5.61 1.50
N ALA A 214 -20.41 4.41 1.94
CA ALA A 214 -19.07 4.16 2.43
C ALA A 214 -18.12 4.08 1.23
N THR A 215 -17.12 4.94 1.23
CA THR A 215 -16.06 5.01 0.20
C THR A 215 -14.78 4.43 0.76
#